data_AF-A0A847HML4-F1
#
_entry.id   AF-A0A847HML4-F1
#
_cell.length_a   1.000
_cell.length_b   1.000
_cell.length_c   1.000
_cell.angle_alpha   90.00
_cell.angle_beta   90.00
_cell.angle_gamma   90.00
#
_symmetry.space_group_name_H-M   'P 1'
#
loop_
_entity.id
_entity.type
_entity.pdbx_description
1 polymer ?
#
loop_
_entity_poly.entity_id
_entity_poly.type
_entity_poly.pdbx_seq_one_letter_code
_entity_poly.pdbx_strand_id
1 'polypeptide(L)'
;MKTQPAALAREKDPESAQSKTGISDGIALEVPATLPFEGFTYLKKEWIDQEDDIESVTFGMALGHLNSPVNWENTETFVMMPEWGTSPLRRSWVVRIPTHFEGAERYLFHYFFQIRYINGSEKVSDNFTQLIMPKTVEYIDHSGSCVHIRLHWSLGNWSYPQDTELEVDGIEWGSEFSVSHTAYRSGDRLYEHGRLAAVKKIEMPRVFRAQIWAPRGEEINYCFNMLSIDHEGNLQQKWDNNGGENFKMTI
;
A
#
# COMPACT_ATOMS: atom_id res chain seq x y z
N MET A 1 -68.86 -15.55 -40.20
CA MET A 1 -69.63 -16.09 -39.05
C MET A 1 -68.70 -16.03 -37.84
N LYS A 2 -68.93 -15.10 -36.90
CA LYS A 2 -69.49 -15.33 -35.53
C LYS A 2 -68.52 -16.18 -34.69
N THR A 3 -67.99 -15.79 -33.52
CA THR A 3 -68.44 -14.84 -32.47
C THR A 3 -67.31 -14.70 -31.43
N GLN A 4 -67.13 -13.50 -30.87
CA GLN A 4 -66.52 -13.19 -29.55
C GLN A 4 -67.64 -13.30 -28.45
N PRO A 5 -67.50 -13.00 -27.12
CA PRO A 5 -66.39 -12.44 -26.31
C PRO A 5 -66.28 -12.89 -24.79
N ALA A 6 -65.35 -12.21 -24.07
CA ALA A 6 -65.46 -11.62 -22.72
C ALA A 6 -65.12 -12.40 -21.42
N ALA A 7 -64.12 -11.89 -20.66
CA ALA A 7 -64.25 -11.23 -19.33
C ALA A 7 -62.84 -10.82 -18.80
N LEU A 8 -62.46 -9.53 -18.67
CA LEU A 8 -62.75 -8.50 -17.64
C LEU A 8 -61.90 -8.58 -16.34
N ALA A 9 -60.95 -7.65 -16.19
CA ALA A 9 -60.57 -6.95 -14.94
C ALA A 9 -59.53 -5.85 -15.29
N ARG A 10 -59.94 -4.62 -15.60
CA ARG A 10 -60.11 -3.42 -14.74
C ARG A 10 -58.85 -2.93 -14.01
N GLU A 11 -58.38 -1.77 -14.46
CA GLU A 11 -57.48 -0.82 -13.80
C GLU A 11 -57.95 -0.44 -12.39
N LYS A 12 -56.97 -0.17 -11.50
CA LYS A 12 -57.08 0.91 -10.51
C LYS A 12 -55.74 1.62 -10.35
N ASP A 13 -55.86 2.93 -10.43
CA ASP A 13 -54.88 4.02 -10.33
C ASP A 13 -54.10 4.10 -9.01
N PRO A 14 -53.01 4.92 -8.99
CA PRO A 14 -52.05 5.05 -7.90
C PRO A 14 -52.49 6.05 -6.80
N GLU A 15 -51.63 6.19 -5.78
CA GLU A 15 -51.67 7.11 -4.63
C GLU A 15 -52.44 6.68 -3.37
N SER A 16 -51.68 6.26 -2.36
CA SER A 16 -51.67 7.00 -1.09
C SER A 16 -50.35 6.77 -0.36
N ALA A 17 -49.59 7.84 -0.23
CA ALA A 17 -48.40 7.93 0.59
C ALA A 17 -48.75 7.70 2.07
N GLN A 18 -47.93 6.94 2.79
CA GLN A 18 -47.64 7.20 4.19
C GLN A 18 -46.27 6.64 4.58
N SER A 19 -45.32 7.58 4.60
CA SER A 19 -44.12 7.61 5.43
C SER A 19 -44.12 6.64 6.62
N LYS A 20 -43.22 5.67 6.58
CA LYS A 20 -42.44 5.25 7.75
C LYS A 20 -40.99 5.14 7.34
N THR A 21 -40.28 6.26 7.48
CA THR A 21 -38.84 6.29 7.69
C THR A 21 -38.52 5.49 8.96
N GLY A 22 -38.37 4.17 8.79
CA GLY A 22 -37.60 3.36 9.71
C GLY A 22 -36.14 3.62 9.37
N ILE A 23 -35.43 4.30 10.26
CA ILE A 23 -33.98 4.37 10.25
C ILE A 23 -33.51 2.93 10.42
N SER A 24 -33.23 2.24 9.32
CA SER A 24 -32.60 0.93 9.35
C SER A 24 -31.13 1.16 9.69
N ASP A 25 -30.79 0.72 10.90
CA ASP A 25 -29.51 0.19 11.34
C ASP A 25 -28.26 0.84 10.74
N GLY A 26 -27.49 1.49 11.63
CA GLY A 26 -26.15 1.98 11.33
C GLY A 26 -25.37 0.91 10.58
N ILE A 27 -25.07 1.20 9.32
CA ILE A 27 -24.19 0.39 8.49
C ILE A 27 -22.84 0.47 9.18
N ALA A 28 -22.55 -0.48 10.06
CA ALA A 28 -21.20 -0.84 10.39
C ALA A 28 -20.58 -1.26 9.06
N LEU A 29 -19.79 -0.38 8.46
CA LEU A 29 -18.98 -0.74 7.32
C LEU A 29 -18.06 -1.84 7.83
N GLU A 30 -18.35 -3.10 7.50
CA GLU A 30 -17.44 -4.19 7.78
C GLU A 30 -16.13 -3.86 7.07
N VAL A 31 -15.07 -3.65 7.85
CA VAL A 31 -13.73 -3.44 7.30
C VAL A 31 -13.40 -4.71 6.52
N PRO A 32 -13.07 -4.61 5.21
CA PRO A 32 -12.74 -5.78 4.42
C PRO A 32 -11.65 -6.58 5.12
N ALA A 33 -11.80 -7.90 5.19
CA ALA A 33 -10.75 -8.76 5.69
C ALA A 33 -9.52 -8.62 4.78
N THR A 34 -8.49 -7.93 5.25
CA THR A 34 -7.19 -7.86 4.58
C THR A 34 -6.34 -9.04 4.99
N LEU A 35 -5.51 -9.56 4.10
CA LEU A 35 -4.43 -10.46 4.49
C LEU A 35 -3.37 -9.69 5.30
N PRO A 36 -2.58 -10.38 6.14
CA PRO A 36 -1.42 -9.78 6.79
C PRO A 36 -0.56 -9.01 5.80
N PHE A 37 -0.36 -7.72 6.08
CA PHE A 37 0.48 -6.84 5.27
C PHE A 37 0.02 -6.71 3.80
N GLU A 38 -1.27 -6.92 3.53
CA GLU A 38 -1.84 -6.64 2.22
C GLU A 38 -1.86 -5.14 1.94
N GLY A 39 -1.40 -4.77 0.74
CA GLY A 39 -1.31 -3.37 0.36
C GLY A 39 -0.43 -3.20 -0.87
N PHE A 40 0.31 -2.11 -0.89
CA PHE A 40 1.18 -1.76 -2.00
C PHE A 40 2.53 -1.26 -1.51
N THR A 41 3.55 -1.54 -2.32
CA THR A 41 4.81 -0.81 -2.26
C THR A 41 4.88 0.17 -3.42
N TYR A 42 5.37 1.37 -3.15
CA TYR A 42 5.59 2.39 -4.14
C TYR A 42 7.06 2.40 -4.54
N LEU A 43 7.33 2.31 -5.84
CA LEU A 43 8.68 2.41 -6.39
C LEU A 43 8.77 3.67 -7.25
N LYS A 44 9.79 4.49 -7.00
CA LYS A 44 10.11 5.60 -7.91
C LYS A 44 10.95 5.08 -9.07
N LYS A 45 10.51 5.35 -10.29
CA LYS A 45 11.29 5.13 -11.52
C LYS A 45 11.65 6.47 -12.13
N GLU A 46 12.89 6.56 -12.58
CA GLU A 46 13.50 7.80 -13.04
C GLU A 46 14.16 7.57 -14.40
N TRP A 47 14.04 8.60 -15.25
CA TRP A 47 14.79 8.74 -16.49
C TRP A 47 15.53 10.08 -16.42
N ILE A 48 16.78 10.10 -16.89
CA ILE A 48 17.59 11.33 -16.97
C ILE A 48 17.77 11.62 -18.46
N ASP A 49 17.34 12.81 -18.89
CA ASP A 49 17.47 13.24 -20.28
C ASP A 49 18.95 13.44 -20.61
N GLN A 50 19.58 12.42 -21.22
CA GLN A 50 20.99 12.47 -21.66
C GLN A 50 21.15 13.02 -23.08
N GLU A 51 20.06 13.11 -23.82
CA GLU A 51 20.01 13.54 -25.21
C GLU A 51 19.14 14.80 -25.31
N ASP A 52 19.49 15.69 -26.25
CA ASP A 52 18.70 16.89 -26.52
C ASP A 52 17.38 16.53 -27.25
N ASP A 53 16.46 17.50 -27.30
CA ASP A 53 15.19 17.40 -28.04
C ASP A 53 14.24 16.27 -27.61
N ILE A 54 14.42 15.70 -26.40
CA ILE A 54 13.45 14.78 -25.81
C ILE A 54 12.16 15.53 -25.47
N GLU A 55 11.07 15.20 -26.16
CA GLU A 55 9.74 15.75 -25.92
C GLU A 55 9.10 15.08 -24.70
N SER A 56 9.01 13.75 -24.74
CA SER A 56 8.35 12.96 -23.69
C SER A 56 9.02 11.61 -23.49
N VAL A 57 8.87 11.08 -22.27
CA VAL A 57 9.31 9.73 -21.92
C VAL A 57 8.11 9.01 -21.31
N THR A 58 7.81 7.84 -21.85
CA THR A 58 6.75 6.95 -21.36
C THR A 58 7.40 5.76 -20.68
N PHE A 59 7.03 5.53 -19.43
CA PHE A 59 7.38 4.35 -18.65
C PHE A 59 6.36 3.23 -18.95
N GLY A 60 6.84 2.08 -19.41
CA GLY A 60 6.03 0.88 -19.63
C GLY A 60 6.38 -0.21 -18.64
N MET A 61 5.38 -0.94 -18.13
CA MET A 61 5.60 -2.02 -17.17
C MET A 61 4.69 -3.23 -17.36
N ALA A 62 5.17 -4.38 -16.88
CA ALA A 62 4.39 -5.60 -16.73
C ALA A 62 4.86 -6.37 -15.48
N LEU A 63 3.92 -7.05 -14.82
CA LEU A 63 4.22 -8.01 -13.76
C LEU A 63 4.20 -9.43 -14.31
N GLY A 64 5.02 -10.31 -13.76
CA GLY A 64 5.13 -11.68 -14.24
C GLY A 64 5.50 -12.69 -13.16
N HIS A 65 5.13 -13.94 -13.38
CA HIS A 65 5.54 -15.05 -12.52
C HIS A 65 7.03 -15.37 -12.66
N LEU A 66 7.61 -15.97 -11.61
CA LEU A 66 8.96 -16.52 -11.68
C LEU A 66 9.03 -17.62 -12.75
N ASN A 67 10.12 -17.63 -13.52
CA ASN A 67 10.40 -18.62 -14.57
C ASN A 67 9.40 -18.63 -15.74
N SER A 68 8.54 -17.62 -15.85
CA SER A 68 7.66 -17.41 -17.00
C SER A 68 8.19 -16.27 -17.86
N PRO A 69 8.01 -16.32 -19.20
CA PRO A 69 8.25 -15.16 -20.03
C PRO A 69 7.31 -14.02 -19.63
N VAL A 70 7.79 -12.79 -19.73
CA VAL A 70 6.98 -11.59 -19.53
C VAL A 70 5.87 -11.52 -20.58
N ASN A 71 4.64 -11.25 -20.14
CA ASN A 71 3.52 -10.98 -21.03
C ASN A 71 3.36 -9.47 -21.25
N TRP A 72 3.86 -8.97 -22.38
CA TRP A 72 3.76 -7.55 -22.75
C TRP A 72 2.38 -7.14 -23.29
N GLU A 73 1.44 -8.06 -23.51
CA GLU A 73 0.08 -7.70 -23.96
C GLU A 73 -0.68 -6.89 -22.90
N ASN A 74 -0.35 -7.11 -21.62
CA ASN A 74 -0.94 -6.41 -20.47
C ASN A 74 -0.05 -5.24 -19.99
N THR A 75 0.72 -4.63 -20.90
CA THR A 75 1.61 -3.53 -20.51
C THR A 75 0.80 -2.32 -20.05
N GLU A 76 1.09 -1.85 -18.84
CA GLU A 76 0.64 -0.55 -18.37
C GLU A 76 1.67 0.52 -18.77
N THR A 77 1.21 1.65 -19.29
CA THR A 77 2.08 2.74 -19.73
C THR A 77 1.70 4.06 -19.09
N PHE A 78 2.71 4.85 -18.75
CA PHE A 78 2.57 6.10 -18.02
C PHE A 78 3.53 7.16 -18.57
N VAL A 79 3.02 8.34 -18.89
CA VAL A 79 3.89 9.46 -19.29
C VAL A 79 4.59 10.01 -18.05
N MET A 80 5.92 10.01 -18.06
CA MET A 80 6.73 10.45 -16.93
C MET A 80 6.70 11.96 -16.79
N MET A 81 6.67 12.44 -15.54
CA MET A 81 6.58 13.86 -15.23
C MET A 81 7.97 14.48 -15.13
N PRO A 82 8.22 15.66 -15.74
CA PRO A 82 9.48 16.36 -15.58
C PRO A 82 9.63 16.93 -14.16
N GLU A 83 10.80 16.75 -13.57
CA GLU A 83 11.20 17.37 -12.30
C GLU A 83 11.89 18.71 -12.59
N TRP A 84 11.08 19.77 -12.65
CA TRP A 84 11.57 21.12 -12.94
C TRP A 84 12.68 21.56 -11.97
N GLY A 85 13.72 22.20 -12.50
CA GLY A 85 14.89 22.64 -11.74
C GLY A 85 16.04 21.64 -11.66
N THR A 86 15.92 20.48 -12.34
CA THR A 86 17.02 19.53 -12.51
C THR A 86 17.82 19.79 -13.80
N SER A 87 19.13 19.54 -13.77
CA SER A 87 20.01 19.62 -14.93
C SER A 87 21.08 18.51 -14.85
N PRO A 88 21.08 17.52 -15.77
CA PRO A 88 20.10 17.30 -16.85
C PRO A 88 18.67 17.10 -16.33
N LEU A 89 17.67 17.32 -17.20
CA LEU A 89 16.26 17.18 -16.82
C LEU A 89 15.98 15.75 -16.38
N ARG A 90 15.49 15.58 -15.16
CA ARG A 90 15.02 14.30 -14.65
C ARG A 90 13.52 14.19 -14.87
N ARG A 91 13.07 13.01 -15.25
CA ARG A 91 11.65 12.64 -15.32
C ARG A 91 11.40 11.48 -14.40
N SER A 92 10.27 11.48 -13.69
CA SER A 92 9.95 10.40 -12.77
C SER A 92 8.50 9.95 -12.83
N TRP A 93 8.28 8.72 -12.39
CA TRP A 93 6.97 8.15 -12.15
C TRP A 93 7.02 7.29 -10.89
N VAL A 94 5.98 7.35 -10.07
CA VAL A 94 5.83 6.48 -8.90
C VAL A 94 4.86 5.37 -9.26
N VAL A 95 5.39 4.15 -9.38
CA VAL A 95 4.58 2.95 -9.63
C VAL A 95 4.16 2.34 -8.32
N ARG A 96 2.93 1.82 -8.31
CA ARG A 96 2.37 1.06 -7.19
C ARG A 96 2.41 -0.43 -7.53
N ILE A 97 3.23 -1.20 -6.81
CA ILE A 97 3.33 -2.66 -6.96
C ILE A 97 2.56 -3.37 -5.82
N PRO A 98 1.89 -4.49 -6.10
CA PRO A 98 1.12 -5.21 -5.08
C PRO A 98 2.05 -6.02 -4.16
N THR A 99 1.62 -6.36 -2.95
CA THR A 99 2.39 -7.29 -2.11
C THR A 99 2.37 -8.73 -2.66
N HIS A 100 1.34 -9.09 -3.42
CA HIS A 100 1.23 -10.39 -4.08
C HIS A 100 0.80 -10.22 -5.52
N PHE A 101 1.34 -11.03 -6.42
CA PHE A 101 0.92 -11.07 -7.82
C PHE A 101 0.27 -12.42 -8.10
N GLU A 102 -1.05 -12.41 -8.35
CA GLU A 102 -1.84 -13.63 -8.61
C GLU A 102 -1.62 -14.73 -7.55
N GLY A 103 -1.51 -14.34 -6.28
CA GLY A 103 -1.26 -15.24 -5.15
C GLY A 103 0.21 -15.60 -4.90
N ALA A 104 1.15 -15.17 -5.76
CA ALA A 104 2.57 -15.35 -5.53
C ALA A 104 3.17 -14.20 -4.70
N GLU A 105 3.87 -14.54 -3.62
CA GLU A 105 4.64 -13.58 -2.79
C GLU A 105 5.90 -13.06 -3.50
N ARG A 106 6.41 -13.81 -4.46
CA ARG A 106 7.60 -13.46 -5.25
C ARG A 106 7.25 -13.44 -6.72
N TYR A 107 7.57 -12.34 -7.37
CA TYR A 107 7.22 -12.12 -8.76
C TYR A 107 8.24 -11.19 -9.42
N LEU A 108 8.19 -11.12 -10.75
CA LEU A 108 9.05 -10.25 -11.54
C LEU A 108 8.31 -8.97 -11.90
N PHE A 109 9.02 -7.86 -11.77
CA PHE A 109 8.60 -6.56 -12.24
C PHE A 109 9.48 -6.16 -13.43
N HIS A 110 8.86 -6.11 -14.60
CA HIS A 110 9.51 -5.78 -15.86
C HIS A 110 9.14 -4.37 -16.26
N TYR A 111 10.09 -3.62 -16.80
CA TYR A 111 9.82 -2.27 -17.30
C TYR A 111 10.80 -1.82 -18.37
N PHE A 112 10.41 -0.81 -19.12
CA PHE A 112 11.21 -0.12 -20.13
C PHE A 112 10.79 1.34 -20.24
N PHE A 113 11.57 2.13 -20.98
CA PHE A 113 11.26 3.53 -21.29
C PHE A 113 11.17 3.72 -22.81
N GLN A 114 10.08 4.35 -23.26
CA GLN A 114 9.91 4.81 -24.63
C GLN A 114 10.12 6.32 -24.68
N ILE A 115 11.10 6.75 -25.44
CA ILE A 115 11.53 8.14 -25.59
C ILE A 115 10.99 8.65 -26.91
N ARG A 116 10.26 9.76 -26.88
CA ARG A 116 9.81 10.48 -28.07
C ARG A 116 10.53 11.81 -28.16
N TYR A 117 11.07 12.09 -29.34
CA TYR A 117 11.78 13.33 -29.64
C TYR A 117 10.87 14.32 -30.38
N ILE A 118 11.18 15.61 -30.30
CA ILE A 118 10.40 16.69 -30.94
C ILE A 118 10.25 16.49 -32.45
N ASN A 119 11.24 15.86 -33.09
CA ASN A 119 11.21 15.55 -34.53
C ASN A 119 10.28 14.37 -34.90
N GLY A 120 9.60 13.78 -33.93
CA GLY A 120 8.68 12.64 -34.09
C GLY A 120 9.35 11.26 -34.12
N SER A 121 10.68 11.18 -34.00
CA SER A 121 11.37 9.90 -33.86
C SER A 121 11.15 9.30 -32.47
N GLU A 122 11.29 7.99 -32.36
CA GLU A 122 11.13 7.25 -31.10
C GLU A 122 12.27 6.26 -30.88
N LYS A 123 12.62 6.07 -29.61
CA LYS A 123 13.62 5.10 -29.15
C LYS A 123 13.08 4.36 -27.93
N VAL A 124 13.38 3.07 -27.82
CA VAL A 124 13.02 2.27 -26.65
C VAL A 124 14.31 1.86 -25.95
N SER A 125 14.33 1.97 -24.61
CA SER A 125 15.45 1.50 -23.80
C SER A 125 15.57 -0.03 -23.83
N ASP A 126 16.63 -0.55 -23.23
CA ASP A 126 16.66 -1.95 -22.84
C ASP A 126 15.52 -2.27 -21.86
N ASN A 127 15.16 -3.55 -21.78
CA ASN A 127 14.22 -4.05 -20.79
C ASN A 127 14.93 -4.29 -19.47
N PHE A 128 14.33 -3.79 -18.39
CA PHE A 128 14.75 -4.02 -17.02
C PHE A 128 13.87 -5.08 -16.38
N THR A 129 14.44 -5.87 -15.48
CA THR A 129 13.70 -6.88 -14.72
C THR A 129 14.20 -6.90 -13.29
N GLN A 130 13.27 -6.81 -12.35
CA GLN A 130 13.54 -6.82 -10.92
C GLN A 130 12.72 -7.94 -10.26
N LEU A 131 13.36 -8.70 -9.37
CA LEU A 131 12.67 -9.66 -8.53
C LEU A 131 12.06 -8.93 -7.33
N ILE A 132 10.74 -8.91 -7.21
CA ILE A 132 10.06 -8.44 -6.01
C ILE A 132 9.92 -9.61 -5.04
N MET A 133 10.25 -9.39 -3.77
CA MET A 133 10.14 -10.41 -2.74
C MET A 133 9.85 -9.81 -1.35
N PRO A 134 9.22 -10.59 -0.45
CA PRO A 134 8.96 -10.14 0.91
C PRO A 134 10.24 -10.08 1.72
N LYS A 135 10.27 -9.13 2.65
CA LYS A 135 11.27 -9.02 3.71
C LYS A 135 10.57 -8.75 5.03
N THR A 136 10.90 -9.56 6.04
CA THR A 136 10.43 -9.35 7.40
C THR A 136 11.29 -8.31 8.10
N VAL A 137 10.64 -7.35 8.74
CA VAL A 137 11.26 -6.37 9.64
C VAL A 137 10.70 -6.59 11.03
N GLU A 138 11.59 -6.62 12.02
CA GLU A 138 11.23 -6.87 13.41
C GLU A 138 11.67 -5.71 14.30
N TYR A 139 10.86 -5.41 15.30
CA TYR A 139 11.24 -4.56 16.43
C TYR A 139 10.97 -5.32 17.73
N ILE A 140 11.98 -5.40 18.60
CA ILE A 140 11.89 -6.10 19.88
C ILE A 140 11.76 -5.06 21.00
N ASP A 141 10.57 -4.96 21.60
CA ASP A 141 10.36 -4.11 22.77
C ASP A 141 10.74 -4.87 24.05
N HIS A 142 11.86 -4.46 24.64
CA HIS A 142 12.31 -4.92 25.96
C HIS A 142 11.72 -4.11 27.13
N SER A 143 11.19 -2.91 26.87
CA SER A 143 10.67 -2.01 27.91
C SER A 143 9.22 -2.30 28.27
N GLY A 144 8.45 -2.86 27.34
CA GLY A 144 7.04 -3.16 27.49
C GLY A 144 6.16 -1.91 27.42
N SER A 145 6.74 -0.80 26.97
CA SER A 145 6.07 0.48 26.84
C SER A 145 5.45 0.67 25.46
N CYS A 146 5.88 -0.08 24.44
CA CYS A 146 5.38 0.06 23.08
C CYS A 146 3.99 -0.58 22.94
N VAL A 147 3.11 0.15 22.25
CA VAL A 147 1.70 -0.23 22.01
C VAL A 147 1.45 -0.46 20.53
N HIS A 148 2.08 0.38 19.72
CA HIS A 148 1.91 0.40 18.28
C HIS A 148 3.21 0.89 17.67
N ILE A 149 3.70 0.17 16.68
CA ILE A 149 4.94 0.47 15.98
C ILE A 149 4.64 0.50 14.48
N ARG A 150 5.12 1.54 13.83
CA ARG A 150 5.08 1.74 12.40
C ARG A 150 6.49 1.81 11.86
N LEU A 151 6.76 1.05 10.81
CA LEU A 151 7.95 1.18 9.99
C LEU A 151 7.76 2.34 9.03
N HIS A 152 8.55 3.39 9.17
CA HIS A 152 8.69 4.45 8.19
C HIS A 152 9.92 4.16 7.34
N TRP A 153 9.76 3.95 6.04
CA TRP A 153 10.83 3.43 5.20
C TRP A 153 10.81 3.97 3.77
N SER A 154 11.95 3.92 3.10
CA SER A 154 12.07 4.26 1.69
C SER A 154 13.16 3.43 1.02
N LEU A 155 13.03 3.23 -0.28
CA LEU A 155 14.10 2.69 -1.10
C LEU A 155 15.08 3.81 -1.44
N GLY A 156 16.36 3.59 -1.13
CA GLY A 156 17.40 4.59 -1.34
C GLY A 156 17.23 5.83 -0.46
N ASN A 157 17.30 7.01 -1.05
CA ASN A 157 17.57 8.30 -0.39
C ASN A 157 16.32 9.05 0.14
N TRP A 158 15.31 8.33 0.65
CA TRP A 158 14.06 8.95 1.14
C TRP A 158 13.27 9.73 0.06
N SER A 159 13.47 9.41 -1.22
CA SER A 159 12.77 10.07 -2.33
C SER A 159 11.26 9.80 -2.34
N TYR A 160 10.84 8.67 -1.78
CA TYR A 160 9.43 8.31 -1.61
C TYR A 160 9.25 7.49 -0.33
N PRO A 161 9.03 8.13 0.83
CA PRO A 161 8.81 7.43 2.09
C PRO A 161 7.43 6.78 2.15
N GLN A 162 7.35 5.67 2.88
CA GLN A 162 6.18 4.83 3.02
C GLN A 162 6.06 4.36 4.46
N ASP A 163 4.83 4.03 4.86
CA ASP A 163 4.51 3.58 6.21
C ASP A 163 3.97 2.14 6.15
N THR A 164 4.46 1.28 7.04
CA THR A 164 3.96 -0.08 7.20
C THR A 164 3.76 -0.37 8.68
N GLU A 165 2.55 -0.80 9.06
CA GLU A 165 2.25 -1.11 10.44
C GLU A 165 2.87 -2.46 10.84
N LEU A 166 3.44 -2.53 12.05
CA LEU A 166 3.93 -3.78 12.63
C LEU A 166 2.89 -4.36 13.57
N GLU A 167 2.54 -5.63 13.38
CA GLU A 167 1.72 -6.35 14.33
C GLU A 167 2.57 -6.99 15.42
N VAL A 168 2.05 -7.03 16.66
CA VAL A 168 2.73 -7.71 17.76
C VAL A 168 2.39 -9.20 17.77
N ASP A 169 3.40 -10.04 18.01
CA ASP A 169 3.20 -11.46 18.24
C ASP A 169 2.20 -11.70 19.38
N GLY A 170 1.14 -12.45 19.08
CA GLY A 170 0.07 -12.75 20.04
C GLY A 170 -1.22 -11.95 19.82
N ILE A 171 -1.22 -10.95 18.94
CA ILE A 171 -2.46 -10.39 18.38
C ILE A 171 -2.74 -11.06 17.04
N GLU A 172 -3.91 -11.68 16.91
CA GLU A 172 -4.35 -12.26 15.65
C GLU A 172 -4.68 -11.16 14.63
N TRP A 173 -4.20 -11.32 13.40
CA TRP A 173 -4.51 -10.40 12.31
C TRP A 173 -6.02 -10.35 12.05
N GLY A 174 -6.56 -9.15 11.83
CA GLY A 174 -7.99 -8.95 11.63
C GLY A 174 -8.82 -8.89 12.93
N SER A 175 -8.26 -9.22 14.09
CA SER A 175 -8.93 -9.01 15.38
C SER A 175 -9.25 -7.54 15.64
N GLU A 176 -10.17 -7.25 16.56
CA GLU A 176 -10.58 -5.86 16.89
C GLU A 176 -9.41 -4.96 17.35
N PHE A 177 -8.33 -5.56 17.83
CA PHE A 177 -7.13 -4.88 18.30
C PHE A 177 -6.00 -4.87 17.28
N SER A 178 -6.15 -5.57 16.15
CA SER A 178 -5.13 -5.72 15.10
C SER A 178 -4.81 -4.39 14.41
N VAL A 179 -3.57 -4.23 13.93
CA VAL A 179 -3.15 -3.08 13.10
C VAL A 179 -3.76 -3.10 11.71
N SER A 180 -4.35 -4.22 11.29
CA SER A 180 -5.12 -4.33 10.04
C SER A 180 -6.24 -3.29 9.91
N HIS A 181 -6.76 -2.79 11.03
CA HIS A 181 -7.84 -1.79 11.09
C HIS A 181 -7.34 -0.35 11.26
N THR A 182 -6.03 -0.14 11.41
CA THR A 182 -5.45 1.17 11.79
C THR A 182 -5.80 2.29 10.81
N ALA A 183 -5.84 2.00 9.49
CA ALA A 183 -6.19 3.00 8.48
C ALA A 183 -7.58 3.63 8.71
N TYR A 184 -8.50 2.89 9.34
CA TYR A 184 -9.87 3.33 9.62
C TYR A 184 -10.10 3.70 11.09
N ARG A 185 -9.07 3.54 11.93
CA ARG A 185 -9.13 3.73 13.40
C ARG A 185 -8.10 4.74 13.92
N SER A 186 -7.42 5.46 13.02
CA SER A 186 -6.45 6.49 13.41
C SER A 186 -7.10 7.56 14.28
N GLY A 187 -6.60 7.74 15.51
CA GLY A 187 -7.14 8.69 16.50
C GLY A 187 -8.38 8.22 17.24
N ASP A 188 -8.81 6.96 17.05
CA ASP A 188 -9.86 6.34 17.84
C ASP A 188 -9.30 5.91 19.21
N ARG A 189 -9.58 6.73 20.23
CA ARG A 189 -9.12 6.47 21.60
C ARG A 189 -9.58 5.12 22.16
N LEU A 190 -10.76 4.64 21.78
CA LEU A 190 -11.26 3.36 22.29
C LEU A 190 -10.44 2.21 21.72
N TYR A 191 -10.13 2.27 20.42
CA TYR A 191 -9.23 1.32 19.77
C TYR A 191 -7.82 1.38 20.40
N GLU A 192 -7.25 2.57 20.59
CA GLU A 192 -5.93 2.75 21.21
C GLU A 192 -5.87 2.17 22.63
N HIS A 193 -6.86 2.45 23.47
CA HIS A 193 -6.95 1.90 24.83
C HIS A 193 -7.19 0.39 24.84
N GLY A 194 -8.03 -0.13 23.94
CA GLY A 194 -8.30 -1.55 23.79
C GLY A 194 -7.06 -2.32 23.35
N ARG A 195 -6.40 -1.85 22.28
CA ARG A 195 -5.14 -2.41 21.79
C ARG A 195 -4.08 -2.36 22.86
N LEU A 196 -3.94 -1.26 23.58
CA LEU A 196 -3.05 -1.18 24.73
C LEU A 196 -3.29 -2.29 25.75
N ALA A 197 -4.54 -2.49 26.15
CA ALA A 197 -4.90 -3.51 27.13
C ALA A 197 -4.61 -4.93 26.61
N ALA A 198 -4.75 -5.17 25.31
CA ALA A 198 -4.39 -6.42 24.65
C ALA A 198 -2.87 -6.64 24.63
N VAL A 199 -2.11 -5.66 24.14
CA VAL A 199 -0.64 -5.70 24.05
C VAL A 199 -0.01 -5.93 25.43
N LYS A 200 -0.55 -5.30 26.48
CA LYS A 200 -0.04 -5.47 27.86
C LYS A 200 -0.13 -6.90 28.41
N LYS A 201 -1.02 -7.74 27.86
CA LYS A 201 -1.17 -9.15 28.28
C LYS A 201 -0.12 -10.07 27.64
N ILE A 202 0.62 -9.58 26.65
CA ILE A 202 1.65 -10.34 25.94
C ILE A 202 2.93 -10.32 26.76
N GLU A 203 3.53 -11.50 26.91
CA GLU A 203 4.79 -11.70 27.64
C GLU A 203 5.95 -10.91 26.99
N MET A 204 6.92 -10.57 27.82
CA MET A 204 8.10 -9.80 27.41
C MET A 204 9.27 -10.74 27.07
N PRO A 205 10.15 -10.37 26.11
CA PRO A 205 10.07 -9.18 25.25
C PRO A 205 8.99 -9.33 24.17
N ARG A 206 8.31 -8.24 23.86
CA ARG A 206 7.29 -8.23 22.79
C ARG A 206 7.96 -8.04 21.45
N VAL A 207 7.59 -8.87 20.48
CA VAL A 207 8.14 -8.79 19.13
C VAL A 207 7.06 -8.23 18.20
N PHE A 208 7.38 -7.13 17.54
CA PHE A 208 6.55 -6.50 16.53
C PHE A 208 7.12 -6.86 15.16
N ARG A 209 6.28 -7.28 14.21
CA ARG A 209 6.67 -7.74 12.88
C ARG A 209 5.89 -7.04 11.77
N ALA A 210 6.60 -6.73 10.69
CA ALA A 210 6.02 -6.35 9.42
C ALA A 210 6.65 -7.14 8.28
N GLN A 211 5.90 -7.26 7.18
CA GLN A 211 6.45 -7.66 5.89
C GLN A 211 6.34 -6.50 4.90
N ILE A 212 7.41 -6.29 4.14
CA ILE A 212 7.47 -5.32 3.04
C ILE A 212 7.93 -6.03 1.77
N TRP A 213 7.47 -5.56 0.60
CA TRP A 213 7.81 -6.15 -0.69
C TRP A 213 8.57 -5.15 -1.52
N ALA A 214 9.81 -5.46 -1.86
CA ALA A 214 10.63 -4.55 -2.64
C ALA A 214 11.57 -5.33 -3.58
N PRO A 215 12.20 -4.64 -4.55
CA PRO A 215 13.14 -5.28 -5.45
C PRO A 215 14.35 -5.85 -4.69
N ARG A 216 14.70 -7.10 -5.00
CA ARG A 216 15.86 -7.79 -4.43
C ARG A 216 17.15 -7.02 -4.70
N GLY A 217 17.97 -6.89 -3.66
CA GLY A 217 19.24 -6.18 -3.74
C GLY A 217 19.14 -4.66 -3.54
N GLU A 218 17.94 -4.09 -3.44
CA GLU A 218 17.77 -2.68 -3.07
C GLU A 218 18.08 -2.47 -1.59
N GLU A 219 18.64 -1.30 -1.27
CA GLU A 219 18.81 -0.83 0.10
C GLU A 219 17.54 -0.10 0.56
N ILE A 220 17.06 -0.49 1.73
CA ILE A 220 15.99 0.16 2.46
C ILE A 220 16.59 0.98 3.57
N ASN A 221 16.24 2.26 3.60
CA ASN A 221 16.48 3.15 4.73
C ASN A 221 15.18 3.26 5.52
N TYR A 222 15.24 3.02 6.83
CA TYR A 222 14.03 2.99 7.65
C TYR A 222 14.25 3.46 9.09
N CYS A 223 13.16 3.86 9.73
CA CYS A 223 13.10 4.19 11.15
C CYS A 223 11.74 3.73 11.71
N PHE A 224 11.63 3.68 13.03
CA PHE A 224 10.39 3.29 13.71
C PHE A 224 9.69 4.51 14.29
N ASN A 225 8.42 4.66 13.98
CA ASN A 225 7.51 5.57 14.66
C ASN A 225 6.67 4.75 15.65
N MET A 226 6.83 5.03 16.93
CA MET A 226 6.28 4.24 18.01
C MET A 226 5.31 5.07 18.83
N LEU A 227 4.14 4.50 19.13
CA LEU A 227 3.31 4.94 20.23
C LEU A 227 3.66 4.11 21.45
N SER A 228 4.13 4.81 22.48
CA SER A 228 4.57 4.24 23.74
C SER A 228 3.82 4.84 24.92
N ILE A 229 3.87 4.20 26.08
CA ILE A 229 3.32 4.73 27.32
C ILE A 229 4.43 5.10 28.30
N ASP A 230 4.33 6.29 28.86
CA ASP A 230 5.24 6.76 29.91
C ASP A 230 4.87 6.20 31.30
N HIS A 231 5.68 6.56 32.31
CA HIS A 231 5.46 6.11 33.69
C HIS A 231 4.16 6.63 34.31
N GLU A 232 3.60 7.71 33.77
CA GLU A 232 2.34 8.31 34.21
C GLU A 232 1.12 7.71 33.50
N GLY A 233 1.35 6.84 32.50
CA GLY A 233 0.29 6.21 31.73
C GLY A 233 -0.14 6.99 30.49
N ASN A 234 0.55 8.09 30.14
CA ASN A 234 0.21 8.88 28.96
C ASN A 234 0.82 8.29 27.70
N LEU A 235 0.09 8.39 26.59
CA LEU A 235 0.58 8.03 25.27
C LEU A 235 1.59 9.06 24.77
N GLN A 236 2.73 8.59 24.29
CA GLN A 236 3.83 9.37 23.77
C GLN A 236 4.27 8.80 22.42
N GLN A 237 4.35 9.68 21.42
CA GLN A 237 4.94 9.34 20.13
C GLN A 237 6.46 9.48 20.20
N LYS A 238 7.19 8.47 19.73
CA LYS A 238 8.65 8.44 19.70
C LYS A 238 9.14 7.97 18.34
N TRP A 239 10.26 8.53 17.91
CA TRP A 239 10.97 8.07 16.73
C TRP A 239 12.26 7.37 17.17
N ASP A 240 12.47 6.16 16.66
CA ASP A 240 13.76 5.50 16.69
C ASP A 240 14.35 5.51 15.28
N ASN A 241 15.27 6.45 15.08
CA ASN A 241 16.00 6.66 13.84
C ASN A 241 17.48 6.31 13.99
N ASN A 242 17.83 5.36 14.87
CA ASN A 242 19.22 4.91 15.06
C ASN A 242 20.19 6.08 15.34
N GLY A 243 19.81 6.98 16.26
CA GLY A 243 20.62 8.15 16.60
C GLY A 243 20.76 9.19 15.48
N GLY A 244 19.90 9.17 14.47
CA GLY A 244 19.90 10.09 13.34
C GLY A 244 20.43 9.49 12.02
N GLU A 245 21.03 8.30 12.06
CA GLU A 245 21.58 7.65 10.86
C GLU A 245 20.54 6.82 10.07
N ASN A 246 19.38 6.55 10.70
CA ASN A 246 18.41 5.54 10.29
C ASN A 246 18.98 4.11 10.29
N PHE A 247 18.09 3.14 10.24
CA PHE A 247 18.45 1.75 10.00
C PHE A 247 18.54 1.49 8.50
N LYS A 248 19.37 0.51 8.14
CA LYS A 248 19.58 0.09 6.76
C LYS A 248 19.47 -1.41 6.65
N MET A 249 18.83 -1.88 5.59
CA MET A 249 18.81 -3.30 5.25
C MET A 249 18.73 -3.51 3.74
N THR A 250 19.24 -4.64 3.28
CA THR A 250 19.06 -5.08 1.88
C THR A 250 17.97 -6.13 1.82
N ILE A 251 17.12 -6.04 0.79
CA ILE A 251 16.10 -7.07 0.47
C ILE A 251 16.76 -8.39 0.13
#